data_AF-A0AAV2YRF1-F1
#
_entry.id   AF-A0AAV2YRF1-F1
#
_cell.length_a   1.000
_cell.length_b   1.000
_cell.length_c   1.000
_cell.angle_alpha   90.00
_cell.angle_beta   90.00
_cell.angle_gamma   90.00
#
_symmetry.space_group_name_H-M   'P 1'
#
loop_
_entity.id
_entity.type
_entity.pdbx_description
1 polymer ?
#
loop_
_entity_poly.entity_id
_entity_poly.type
_entity_poly.pdbx_seq_one_letter_code
_entity_poly.pdbx_strand_id
1 'polypeptide(L)'
;MKLRTGLVALAVGCLAIEQAAAQAPSTSPSSSPSSAPSPSGALKPGTVSPTKKPDASKAAAKDGAYHMTPVRAVHARIQNDAPKWDSTAKAFYTPFAKNYSHGYEMALDGANTASVEGALMFMQAEGIDVTQQSTKCERKNNMTYVVFYEINFAQPNATLAEFQEAGDNPEYGPMLSFDVGKCTNVSDNFPKECLMMNGNQGTADIGPFVGGLMKETDKRAPYPDTIWFSFPSSCPTLGWKDDKAECRKKSHRVLCADNEQPDGVKCIFNFKILGYLGLDDLVGITANGTYKSYKEFCEAGNVEFSTDKTTGNVTESIDFWKDPGNTTANQQRIQKMLDEYDNLVQGKSKINTMIPDDIVKNFKPLTKPEDLAKDNPECYKNAYQCASKPCKRSGYSQFCKVCTEASSDCKSAPSGFTFPKLVKAVAPATSSSGSAAKGGAKGGKDSKTSGGDKGSKSGSKKSSAPHAPTMTLPALCAILVSVLISFGRQ
;
A
#
# COMPACT_ATOMS: atom_id res chain seq x y z
N MET A 1 -27.17 -2.36 68.34
CA MET A 1 -26.81 -3.22 69.49
C MET A 1 -26.13 -4.46 68.92
N LYS A 2 -24.87 -4.84 69.14
CA LYS A 2 -23.73 -4.49 70.02
C LYS A 2 -22.48 -4.48 69.10
N LEU A 3 -21.62 -3.45 69.02
CA LEU A 3 -20.43 -3.11 69.85
C LEU A 3 -19.64 -4.36 70.32
N ARG A 4 -18.31 -4.47 70.30
CA ARG A 4 -17.10 -3.62 70.10
C ARG A 4 -15.93 -4.63 69.95
N THR A 5 -14.75 -4.34 69.38
CA THR A 5 -13.47 -3.83 69.97
C THR A 5 -12.36 -4.52 69.13
N GLY A 6 -11.18 -4.02 68.77
CA GLY A 6 -10.35 -2.85 69.12
C GLY A 6 -8.86 -3.24 68.96
N LEU A 7 -7.95 -2.25 68.91
CA LEU A 7 -6.45 -2.26 68.76
C LEU A 7 -5.90 -2.46 67.33
N VAL A 8 -5.07 -1.60 66.71
CA VAL A 8 -4.13 -0.49 67.07
C VAL A 8 -2.86 -0.89 67.86
N ALA A 9 -1.71 -0.86 67.17
CA ALA A 9 -0.38 -0.33 67.58
C ALA A 9 0.60 -0.38 66.35
N LEU A 10 1.09 0.74 65.80
CA LEU A 10 2.35 1.46 66.11
C LEU A 10 3.62 0.58 65.97
N ALA A 11 4.40 0.65 64.87
CA ALA A 11 5.39 1.66 64.43
C ALA A 11 6.77 1.56 65.10
N VAL A 12 7.80 1.15 64.33
CA VAL A 12 9.24 1.52 64.36
C VAL A 12 9.78 1.05 62.98
N GLY A 13 10.42 1.80 62.08
CA GLY A 13 11.32 2.94 62.22
C GLY A 13 12.73 2.49 61.84
N CYS A 14 13.15 2.65 60.58
CA CYS A 14 14.56 2.88 60.26
C CYS A 14 14.71 3.58 58.90
N LEU A 15 15.26 4.79 58.96
CA LEU A 15 15.69 5.60 57.84
C LEU A 15 16.90 4.96 57.14
N ALA A 16 16.94 5.08 55.81
CA ALA A 16 18.18 5.38 55.11
C ALA A 16 17.86 6.34 53.96
N ILE A 17 18.52 7.50 54.04
CA ILE A 17 18.49 8.64 53.13
C ILE A 17 19.50 8.34 52.02
N GLU A 18 19.15 8.57 50.77
CA GLU A 18 20.14 9.03 49.78
C GLU A 18 19.46 9.99 48.79
N GLN A 19 19.76 11.27 48.99
CA GLN A 19 19.57 12.35 48.03
C GLN A 19 20.70 12.26 46.99
N ALA A 20 20.38 12.38 45.71
CA ALA A 20 21.31 12.89 44.72
C ALA A 20 20.68 14.14 44.10
N ALA A 21 21.25 15.28 44.48
CA ALA A 21 20.83 16.62 44.11
C ALA A 21 21.25 16.99 42.67
N ALA A 22 20.44 17.86 42.08
CA ALA A 22 20.80 18.69 40.95
C ALA A 22 22.00 19.60 41.28
N GLN A 23 22.85 19.86 40.28
CA GLN A 23 23.69 21.07 40.22
C GLN A 23 24.18 21.33 38.79
N ALA A 24 23.72 22.44 38.21
CA ALA A 24 24.56 23.38 37.45
C ALA A 24 24.99 24.49 38.45
N PRO A 25 26.10 25.26 38.30
CA PRO A 25 26.24 26.23 37.19
C PRO A 25 27.67 26.64 36.72
N SER A 26 27.70 27.33 35.56
CA SER A 26 28.50 28.51 35.14
C SER A 26 30.05 28.50 35.14
N THR A 27 30.68 28.87 34.00
CA THR A 27 31.15 30.26 33.70
C THR A 27 31.92 30.32 32.37
N SER A 28 31.76 31.44 31.65
CA SER A 28 32.53 31.87 30.46
C SER A 28 33.89 32.48 30.85
N PRO A 29 34.74 32.84 29.87
CA PRO A 29 34.91 34.28 29.60
C PRO A 29 35.03 34.67 28.10
N SER A 30 34.79 35.97 27.85
CA SER A 30 34.72 36.66 26.56
C SER A 30 36.03 37.32 26.09
N SER A 31 36.16 37.57 24.79
CA SER A 31 36.64 38.83 24.16
C SER A 31 36.54 38.69 22.62
N SER A 32 35.64 39.39 21.90
CA SER A 32 35.66 40.78 21.38
C SER A 32 36.39 40.99 20.02
N PRO A 33 36.01 42.00 19.20
CA PRO A 33 35.58 41.81 17.81
C PRO A 33 36.46 42.48 16.73
N SER A 34 36.16 42.24 15.44
CA SER A 34 36.55 43.14 14.33
C SER A 34 35.62 43.05 13.11
N SER A 35 34.89 44.16 12.93
CA SER A 35 34.68 44.97 11.71
C SER A 35 34.20 44.36 10.38
N ALA A 36 33.10 44.95 9.89
CA ALA A 36 32.44 44.81 8.58
C ALA A 36 33.26 45.41 7.40
N PRO A 37 32.77 45.29 6.14
CA PRO A 37 31.83 46.32 5.64
C PRO A 37 30.67 45.80 4.75
N SER A 38 29.57 46.58 4.73
CA SER A 38 28.46 46.53 3.77
C SER A 38 28.85 47.00 2.36
N PRO A 39 28.02 46.75 1.33
CA PRO A 39 27.04 47.77 0.88
C PRO A 39 25.64 47.17 0.61
N SER A 40 24.56 47.78 1.11
CA SER A 40 23.69 48.79 0.45
C SER A 40 23.06 48.35 -0.88
N GLY A 41 21.72 48.21 -0.85
CA GLY A 41 20.88 48.03 -2.04
C GLY A 41 19.43 47.73 -1.67
N ALA A 42 18.64 48.76 -1.37
CA ALA A 42 17.21 48.66 -1.09
C ALA A 42 16.41 48.35 -2.37
N LEU A 43 15.49 47.37 -2.32
CA LEU A 43 14.42 47.21 -3.30
C LEU A 43 13.10 46.77 -2.62
N LYS A 44 12.02 47.37 -3.11
CA LYS A 44 10.61 47.38 -2.66
C LYS A 44 9.93 45.99 -2.63
N PRO A 45 8.80 45.84 -1.91
CA PRO A 45 8.04 44.59 -1.87
C PRO A 45 7.41 44.29 -3.23
N GLY A 46 7.88 43.22 -3.87
CA GLY A 46 7.33 42.69 -5.10
C GLY A 46 6.31 41.58 -4.82
N THR A 47 5.14 41.73 -5.41
CA THR A 47 4.02 40.78 -5.50
C THR A 47 4.50 39.35 -5.76
N VAL A 48 4.12 38.43 -4.88
CA VAL A 48 4.39 36.99 -5.04
C VAL A 48 3.42 36.42 -6.08
N SER A 49 3.89 36.25 -7.30
CA SER A 49 3.23 35.39 -8.30
C SER A 49 3.48 33.91 -7.95
N PRO A 50 2.48 33.03 -8.11
CA PRO A 50 2.63 31.61 -7.79
C PRO A 50 3.60 30.95 -8.76
N THR A 51 4.59 30.24 -8.20
CA THR A 51 5.53 29.39 -8.93
C THR A 51 4.77 28.31 -9.72
N LYS A 52 5.02 28.29 -11.03
CA LYS A 52 4.46 27.38 -12.03
C LYS A 52 4.77 25.91 -11.68
N LYS A 53 3.72 25.10 -11.51
CA LYS A 53 3.73 23.62 -11.33
C LYS A 53 4.42 22.95 -12.54
N PRO A 54 5.24 21.89 -12.37
CA PRO A 54 5.68 21.07 -13.49
C PRO A 54 4.45 20.39 -14.10
N ASP A 55 4.20 20.66 -15.37
CA ASP A 55 3.14 20.05 -16.17
C ASP A 55 3.39 18.52 -16.23
N ALA A 56 2.51 17.72 -15.62
CA ALA A 56 2.50 16.25 -15.76
C ALA A 56 2.18 15.81 -17.20
N SER A 57 1.88 16.76 -18.09
CA SER A 57 1.49 16.55 -19.49
C SER A 57 2.65 16.50 -20.49
N LYS A 58 3.92 16.55 -20.05
CA LYS A 58 5.07 16.62 -20.96
C LYS A 58 6.20 15.64 -20.67
N ALA A 59 5.87 14.37 -20.45
CA ALA A 59 6.78 13.28 -20.78
C ALA A 59 6.71 13.05 -22.30
N ALA A 60 7.56 13.73 -23.07
CA ALA A 60 7.70 13.44 -24.50
C ALA A 60 8.37 12.07 -24.65
N ALA A 61 7.60 11.07 -25.09
CA ALA A 61 8.12 9.77 -25.51
C ALA A 61 9.18 10.00 -26.60
N LYS A 62 10.44 9.67 -26.29
CA LYS A 62 11.43 9.43 -27.34
C LYS A 62 11.16 8.03 -27.87
N ASP A 63 10.98 7.93 -29.19
CA ASP A 63 10.66 6.72 -29.97
C ASP A 63 9.21 6.20 -30.02
N GLY A 64 8.19 7.06 -30.06
CA GLY A 64 6.87 6.73 -30.67
C GLY A 64 6.09 5.51 -30.15
N ALA A 65 6.61 4.77 -29.17
CA ALA A 65 6.01 3.62 -28.53
C ALA A 65 5.10 4.11 -27.42
N TYR A 66 3.92 3.50 -27.31
CA TYR A 66 2.99 3.80 -26.24
C TYR A 66 3.64 3.51 -24.87
N HIS A 67 3.38 4.37 -23.90
CA HIS A 67 3.62 4.13 -22.48
C HIS A 67 2.40 4.62 -21.71
N MET A 68 2.09 3.95 -20.60
CA MET A 68 1.02 4.42 -19.70
C MET A 68 1.31 5.86 -19.28
N THR A 69 0.33 6.75 -19.45
CA THR A 69 0.47 8.11 -18.94
C THR A 69 0.37 8.04 -17.41
N PRO A 70 1.30 8.66 -16.66
CA PRO A 70 1.28 8.59 -15.19
C PRO A 70 -0.05 9.05 -14.60
N VAL A 71 -0.49 8.34 -13.57
CA VAL A 71 -1.69 8.67 -12.79
C VAL A 71 -1.26 9.11 -11.41
N ARG A 72 -1.75 10.27 -10.98
CA ARG A 72 -1.59 10.85 -9.64
C ARG A 72 -2.79 10.45 -8.78
N ALA A 73 -2.53 9.87 -7.61
CA ALA A 73 -3.55 9.41 -6.67
C ALA A 73 -3.18 9.77 -5.24
N VAL A 74 -4.15 9.73 -4.33
CA VAL A 74 -3.92 9.79 -2.89
C VAL A 74 -4.36 8.47 -2.27
N HIS A 75 -3.44 7.82 -1.58
CA HIS A 75 -3.68 6.58 -0.86
C HIS A 75 -3.50 6.81 0.64
N ALA A 76 -4.00 5.88 1.44
CA ALA A 76 -3.81 5.84 2.87
C ALA A 76 -3.23 4.50 3.31
N ARG A 77 -2.45 4.51 4.38
CA ARG A 77 -1.91 3.30 5.00
C ARG A 77 -2.09 3.36 6.51
N ILE A 78 -2.59 2.28 7.09
CA ILE A 78 -2.57 2.09 8.52
C ILE A 78 -1.21 1.51 8.91
N GLN A 79 -0.47 2.19 9.78
CA GLN A 79 0.88 1.77 10.22
C GLN A 79 1.11 2.05 11.71
N ASN A 80 2.16 1.47 12.27
CA ASN A 80 2.50 1.59 13.69
C ASN A 80 3.41 2.78 14.00
N ASP A 81 4.07 3.33 12.98
CA ASP A 81 5.11 4.32 13.13
C ASP A 81 4.72 5.68 12.53
N ALA A 82 5.10 6.76 13.21
CA ALA A 82 4.92 8.11 12.71
C ALA A 82 6.02 8.47 11.69
N PRO A 83 5.68 8.96 10.49
CA PRO A 83 6.65 9.49 9.54
C PRO A 83 7.55 10.59 10.16
N LYS A 84 8.85 10.55 9.86
CA LYS A 84 9.82 11.58 10.26
C LYS A 84 9.93 12.65 9.19
N TRP A 85 9.99 13.91 9.62
CA TRP A 85 10.26 15.04 8.73
C TRP A 85 11.77 15.23 8.54
N ASP A 86 12.23 15.25 7.28
CA ASP A 86 13.57 15.70 6.93
C ASP A 86 13.52 17.18 6.50
N SER A 87 14.22 18.04 7.23
CA SER A 87 14.22 19.50 6.99
C SER A 87 15.02 19.90 5.75
N THR A 88 15.96 19.07 5.29
CA THR A 88 16.80 19.32 4.12
C THR A 88 16.06 18.93 2.85
N ALA A 89 15.51 17.71 2.81
CA ALA A 89 14.67 17.22 1.72
C ALA A 89 13.28 17.88 1.70
N LYS A 90 12.86 18.45 2.84
CA LYS A 90 11.51 19.01 3.05
C LYS A 90 10.42 17.98 2.75
N ALA A 91 10.61 16.78 3.26
CA ALA A 91 9.76 15.64 3.00
C ALA A 91 9.72 14.68 4.18
N PHE A 92 8.62 13.93 4.27
CA PHE A 92 8.43 12.89 5.26
C PHE A 92 8.98 11.55 4.75
N TYR A 93 9.54 10.74 5.66
CA TYR A 93 10.08 9.41 5.38
C TYR A 93 9.85 8.46 6.56
N THR A 94 10.06 7.15 6.36
CA THR A 94 9.86 6.18 7.45
C THR A 94 10.94 6.30 8.55
N PRO A 95 10.58 6.24 9.84
CA PRO A 95 11.50 6.37 10.96
C PRO A 95 12.55 5.26 11.08
N PHE A 96 12.39 4.14 10.37
CA PHE A 96 13.30 2.98 10.43
C PHE A 96 14.63 3.18 9.70
N ALA A 97 14.78 4.27 8.93
CA ALA A 97 16.01 4.58 8.22
C ALA A 97 16.86 5.65 8.90
N LYS A 98 18.19 5.57 8.67
CA LYS A 98 19.17 6.54 9.19
C LYS A 98 19.13 7.90 8.48
N ASN A 99 18.63 7.95 7.25
CA ASN A 99 18.58 9.16 6.43
C ASN A 99 17.35 9.14 5.51
N TYR A 100 17.05 10.31 4.93
CA TYR A 100 15.92 10.48 4.02
C TYR A 100 15.92 9.50 2.85
N SER A 101 17.03 9.37 2.11
CA SER A 101 17.08 8.56 0.89
C SER A 101 16.72 7.08 1.15
N HIS A 102 17.28 6.49 2.21
CA HIS A 102 16.96 5.11 2.58
C HIS A 102 15.54 5.00 3.13
N GLY A 103 15.07 6.02 3.86
CA GLY A 103 13.72 6.03 4.42
C GLY A 103 12.60 6.24 3.41
N TYR A 104 12.89 7.00 2.36
CA TYR A 104 12.02 7.14 1.21
C TYR A 104 11.88 5.79 0.50
N GLU A 105 12.97 5.06 0.29
CA GLU A 105 12.89 3.71 -0.28
C GLU A 105 12.07 2.75 0.57
N MET A 106 12.35 2.69 1.87
CA MET A 106 11.75 1.72 2.79
C MET A 106 10.26 1.94 3.06
N ALA A 107 9.70 3.14 2.84
CA ALA A 107 8.32 3.43 3.23
C ALA A 107 7.29 2.60 2.46
N LEU A 108 7.54 2.28 1.19
CA LEU A 108 6.68 1.45 0.33
C LEU A 108 7.42 0.26 -0.32
N ASP A 109 8.56 -0.17 0.24
CA ASP A 109 9.35 -1.31 -0.27
C ASP A 109 8.67 -2.66 0.04
N GLY A 110 7.70 -3.08 -0.76
CA GLY A 110 6.90 -4.28 -0.48
C GLY A 110 5.86 -3.99 0.61
N ALA A 111 4.94 -3.07 0.32
CA ALA A 111 3.91 -2.62 1.24
C ALA A 111 2.53 -2.63 0.59
N ASN A 112 1.49 -2.70 1.43
CA ASN A 112 0.12 -2.50 1.01
C ASN A 112 -0.42 -1.15 1.49
N THR A 113 -1.27 -0.55 0.67
CA THR A 113 -2.03 0.67 1.00
C THR A 113 -3.48 0.44 0.61
N ALA A 114 -4.36 1.38 0.96
CA ALA A 114 -5.74 1.41 0.52
C ALA A 114 -6.06 2.75 -0.14
N SER A 115 -7.18 2.80 -0.87
CA SER A 115 -7.85 4.07 -1.14
C SER A 115 -8.14 4.79 0.18
N VAL A 116 -8.22 6.12 0.16
CA VAL A 116 -8.54 6.90 1.36
C VAL A 116 -9.90 6.46 1.93
N GLU A 117 -10.85 6.18 1.04
CA GLU A 117 -12.18 5.67 1.32
C GLU A 117 -12.16 4.28 2.00
N GLY A 118 -11.09 3.51 1.78
CA GLY A 118 -10.92 2.16 2.30
C GLY A 118 -9.95 2.03 3.47
N ALA A 119 -9.33 3.12 3.93
CA ALA A 119 -8.27 3.07 4.93
C ALA A 119 -8.71 2.41 6.25
N LEU A 120 -9.91 2.79 6.73
CA LEU A 120 -10.47 2.29 7.98
C LEU A 120 -11.06 0.88 7.87
N MET A 121 -11.28 0.38 6.64
CA MET A 121 -11.76 -1.00 6.43
C MET A 121 -10.80 -2.02 7.05
N PHE A 122 -9.49 -1.89 6.80
CA PHE A 122 -8.50 -2.83 7.34
C PHE A 122 -8.47 -2.81 8.87
N MET A 123 -8.56 -1.61 9.46
CA MET A 123 -8.63 -1.43 10.90
C MET A 123 -9.87 -2.13 11.47
N GLN A 124 -11.05 -1.90 10.91
CA GLN A 124 -12.30 -2.48 11.39
C GLN A 124 -12.38 -3.99 11.16
N ALA A 125 -12.04 -4.47 9.96
CA ALA A 125 -12.21 -5.86 9.57
C ALA A 125 -11.18 -6.80 10.18
N GLU A 126 -9.99 -6.29 10.54
CA GLU A 126 -8.85 -7.11 10.95
C GLU A 126 -8.01 -6.55 12.11
N GLY A 127 -8.12 -5.25 12.40
CA GLY A 127 -7.16 -4.54 13.25
C GLY A 127 -7.54 -4.44 14.73
N ILE A 128 -8.84 -4.26 15.02
CA ILE A 128 -9.31 -3.75 16.32
C ILE A 128 -10.12 -4.74 17.15
N ASP A 129 -10.58 -5.84 16.57
CA ASP A 129 -11.40 -6.81 17.32
C ASP A 129 -10.56 -7.47 18.43
N VAL A 130 -10.88 -7.11 19.68
CA VAL A 130 -10.18 -7.60 20.87
C VAL A 130 -10.24 -9.12 21.01
N THR A 131 -11.24 -9.77 20.37
CA THR A 131 -11.40 -11.22 20.42
C THR A 131 -10.41 -11.97 19.53
N GLN A 132 -9.77 -11.26 18.61
CA GLN A 132 -8.79 -11.76 17.63
C GLN A 132 -7.35 -11.29 17.92
N GLN A 133 -7.13 -10.61 19.05
CA GLN A 133 -5.81 -10.12 19.43
C GLN A 133 -4.84 -11.27 19.74
N SER A 134 -3.63 -11.17 19.19
CA SER A 134 -2.50 -12.03 19.58
C SER A 134 -1.88 -11.60 20.91
N THR A 135 -1.99 -10.31 21.25
CA THR A 135 -1.44 -9.72 22.47
C THR A 135 -2.47 -8.77 23.07
N LYS A 136 -2.76 -8.98 24.35
CA LYS A 136 -3.79 -8.22 25.06
C LYS A 136 -3.44 -6.72 25.03
N CYS A 137 -4.42 -5.89 24.71
CA CYS A 137 -4.27 -4.43 24.66
C CYS A 137 -3.26 -3.93 23.61
N GLU A 138 -3.06 -4.71 22.55
CA GLU A 138 -2.38 -4.28 21.33
C GLU A 138 -3.33 -4.46 20.14
N ARG A 139 -3.48 -3.42 19.31
CA ARG A 139 -4.10 -3.59 17.98
C ARG A 139 -3.20 -4.49 17.14
N LYS A 140 -3.76 -5.25 16.20
CA LYS A 140 -2.97 -6.07 15.26
C LYS A 140 -1.87 -5.21 14.63
N ASN A 141 -0.65 -5.71 14.55
CA ASN A 141 0.52 -5.00 14.02
C ASN A 141 0.82 -3.63 14.66
N ASN A 142 0.33 -3.36 15.88
CA ASN A 142 0.51 -2.08 16.57
C ASN A 142 -0.01 -0.86 15.80
N MET A 143 -1.11 -1.00 15.05
CA MET A 143 -1.72 0.10 14.28
C MET A 143 -1.92 1.35 15.14
N THR A 144 -1.29 2.45 14.75
CA THR A 144 -1.27 3.71 15.53
C THR A 144 -1.62 4.93 14.66
N TYR A 145 -1.29 4.91 13.37
CA TYR A 145 -1.46 6.07 12.50
C TYR A 145 -2.17 5.72 11.19
N VAL A 146 -2.97 6.67 10.68
CA VAL A 146 -3.37 6.73 9.26
C VAL A 146 -2.41 7.66 8.56
N VAL A 147 -1.62 7.15 7.61
CA VAL A 147 -0.64 7.94 6.86
C VAL A 147 -1.12 8.13 5.43
N PHE A 148 -1.13 9.38 4.95
CA PHE A 148 -1.58 9.75 3.62
C PHE A 148 -0.41 9.93 2.67
N TYR A 149 -0.52 9.31 1.49
CA TYR A 149 0.49 9.31 0.45
C TYR A 149 -0.11 9.91 -0.82
N GLU A 150 0.55 10.89 -1.42
CA GLU A 150 0.34 11.21 -2.83
C GLU A 150 1.27 10.32 -3.65
N ILE A 151 0.74 9.56 -4.60
CA ILE A 151 1.47 8.59 -5.41
C ILE A 151 1.29 8.97 -6.87
N ASN A 152 2.38 8.96 -7.64
CA ASN A 152 2.31 8.91 -9.10
C ASN A 152 2.75 7.52 -9.53
N PHE A 153 2.02 6.88 -10.45
CA PHE A 153 2.41 5.58 -10.98
C PHE A 153 2.15 5.45 -12.48
N ALA A 154 2.94 4.59 -13.12
CA ALA A 154 2.75 4.13 -14.50
C ALA A 154 3.18 2.66 -14.59
N GLN A 155 2.33 1.82 -15.18
CA GLN A 155 2.62 0.39 -15.32
C GLN A 155 3.51 0.09 -16.53
N PRO A 156 4.29 -1.00 -16.51
CA PRO A 156 4.92 -1.53 -17.70
C PRO A 156 3.89 -1.97 -18.75
N ASN A 157 4.23 -1.80 -20.03
CA ASN A 157 3.39 -2.29 -21.12
C ASN A 157 3.18 -3.81 -21.07
N ALA A 158 4.17 -4.57 -20.63
CA ALA A 158 4.06 -6.03 -20.51
C ALA A 158 3.07 -6.44 -19.40
N THR A 159 3.06 -5.71 -18.28
CA THR A 159 2.05 -5.88 -17.22
C THR A 159 0.66 -5.54 -17.73
N LEU A 160 0.49 -4.39 -18.41
CA LEU A 160 -0.80 -4.03 -19.00
C LEU A 160 -1.24 -5.09 -20.02
N ALA A 161 -0.35 -5.54 -20.91
CA ALA A 161 -0.66 -6.60 -21.87
C ALA A 161 -1.16 -7.88 -21.19
N GLU A 162 -0.57 -8.24 -20.05
CA GLU A 162 -0.92 -9.45 -19.31
C GLU A 162 -2.29 -9.34 -18.63
N PHE A 163 -2.59 -8.19 -18.01
CA PHE A 163 -3.76 -8.04 -17.12
C PHE A 163 -4.88 -7.14 -17.64
N GLN A 164 -4.72 -6.43 -18.76
CA GLN A 164 -5.74 -5.47 -19.27
C GLN A 164 -7.11 -6.09 -19.60
N GLU A 165 -7.16 -7.41 -19.79
CA GLU A 165 -8.40 -8.16 -20.01
C GLU A 165 -9.02 -8.68 -18.69
N ALA A 166 -8.27 -8.64 -17.58
CA ALA A 166 -8.68 -9.13 -16.28
C ALA A 166 -9.63 -8.15 -15.59
N GLY A 167 -10.91 -8.20 -15.97
CA GLY A 167 -12.04 -7.69 -15.20
C GLY A 167 -11.92 -6.25 -14.68
N ASP A 168 -12.40 -6.02 -13.47
CA ASP A 168 -12.67 -4.71 -12.86
C ASP A 168 -11.42 -3.86 -12.53
N ASN A 169 -10.20 -4.28 -12.89
CA ASN A 169 -8.94 -3.58 -12.60
C ASN A 169 -8.16 -3.18 -13.87
N PRO A 170 -8.67 -2.23 -14.67
CA PRO A 170 -8.19 -2.06 -16.05
C PRO A 170 -6.82 -1.39 -16.19
N GLU A 171 -6.22 -0.88 -15.11
CA GLU A 171 -4.91 -0.20 -15.10
C GLU A 171 -3.92 -0.79 -14.08
N TYR A 172 -4.29 -1.89 -13.40
CA TYR A 172 -3.50 -2.47 -12.32
C TYR A 172 -3.26 -3.95 -12.58
N GLY A 173 -2.13 -4.46 -12.08
CA GLY A 173 -2.01 -5.89 -11.88
C GLY A 173 -2.89 -6.36 -10.72
N PRO A 174 -2.99 -7.68 -10.48
CA PRO A 174 -3.71 -8.18 -9.31
C PRO A 174 -3.01 -7.72 -8.03
N MET A 175 -3.79 -7.38 -7.01
CA MET A 175 -3.25 -7.06 -5.68
C MET A 175 -2.46 -8.27 -5.13
N LEU A 176 -1.20 -8.04 -4.75
CA LEU A 176 -0.39 -8.98 -3.98
C LEU A 176 -0.25 -8.53 -2.52
N SER A 177 -0.65 -9.38 -1.59
CA SER A 177 -0.38 -9.14 -0.17
C SER A 177 1.14 -9.16 0.06
N PHE A 178 1.64 -8.19 0.82
CA PHE A 178 3.04 -8.11 1.22
C PHE A 178 3.16 -8.19 2.73
N ASP A 179 3.83 -9.24 3.20
CA ASP A 179 4.20 -9.41 4.60
C ASP A 179 5.69 -9.19 4.76
N VAL A 180 6.06 -8.31 5.70
CA VAL A 180 7.46 -8.00 6.06
C VAL A 180 8.37 -7.70 4.85
N GLY A 181 7.83 -7.05 3.82
CA GLY A 181 8.58 -6.56 2.65
C GLY A 181 8.66 -7.50 1.45
N LYS A 182 8.00 -8.67 1.52
CA LYS A 182 7.93 -9.66 0.43
C LYS A 182 6.50 -10.13 0.19
N CYS A 183 6.22 -10.68 -0.97
CA CYS A 183 4.93 -11.28 -1.27
C CYS A 183 4.58 -12.34 -0.22
N THR A 184 3.34 -12.32 0.25
CA THR A 184 2.78 -13.39 1.09
C THR A 184 2.78 -14.69 0.30
N ASN A 185 3.28 -15.77 0.90
CA ASN A 185 3.22 -17.09 0.28
C ASN A 185 1.75 -17.57 0.17
N VAL A 186 1.43 -18.25 -0.93
CA VAL A 186 0.24 -19.08 -1.06
C VAL A 186 0.68 -20.52 -0.85
N SER A 187 0.29 -21.09 0.29
CA SER A 187 0.89 -22.33 0.80
C SER A 187 2.41 -22.17 0.94
N ASP A 188 3.20 -23.08 0.35
CA ASP A 188 4.66 -23.04 0.43
C ASP A 188 5.33 -22.23 -0.69
N ASN A 189 4.58 -21.62 -1.61
CA ASN A 189 5.11 -20.95 -2.80
C ASN A 189 4.72 -19.47 -2.88
N PHE A 190 5.51 -18.67 -3.59
CA PHE A 190 5.09 -17.31 -3.95
C PHE A 190 3.99 -17.34 -5.02
N PRO A 191 3.06 -16.37 -5.03
CA PRO A 191 2.11 -16.18 -6.12
C PRO A 191 2.82 -16.09 -7.47
N LYS A 192 2.22 -16.64 -8.52
CA LYS A 192 2.82 -16.64 -9.87
C LYS A 192 3.14 -15.22 -10.32
N GLU A 193 2.24 -14.28 -10.05
CA GLU A 193 2.36 -12.87 -10.44
C GLU A 193 3.49 -12.17 -9.69
N CYS A 194 3.81 -12.61 -8.46
CA CYS A 194 5.00 -12.14 -7.75
C CYS A 194 6.29 -12.56 -8.45
N LEU A 195 6.34 -13.81 -8.95
CA LEU A 195 7.49 -14.33 -9.68
C LEU A 195 7.67 -13.64 -11.04
N MET A 196 6.55 -13.31 -11.70
CA MET A 196 6.54 -12.65 -13.01
C MET A 196 7.11 -11.22 -12.98
N MET A 197 7.16 -10.55 -11.82
CA MET A 197 7.70 -9.18 -11.71
C MET A 197 9.17 -9.05 -12.12
N ASN A 198 9.95 -10.13 -11.99
CA ASN A 198 11.36 -10.20 -12.37
C ASN A 198 11.68 -11.45 -13.24
N GLY A 199 10.65 -12.15 -13.75
CA GLY A 199 10.83 -13.40 -14.50
C GLY A 199 11.45 -14.55 -13.68
N ASN A 200 11.20 -14.57 -12.37
CA ASN A 200 11.77 -15.57 -11.47
C ASN A 200 11.19 -16.96 -11.76
N GLN A 201 11.98 -18.01 -11.49
CA GLN A 201 11.56 -19.41 -11.63
C GLN A 201 11.00 -19.77 -13.02
N GLY A 202 11.56 -19.16 -14.08
CA GLY A 202 11.16 -19.42 -15.47
C GLY A 202 9.81 -18.81 -15.86
N THR A 203 9.26 -17.90 -15.05
CA THR A 203 8.08 -17.12 -15.43
C THR A 203 8.43 -16.03 -16.44
N ALA A 204 7.43 -15.50 -17.13
CA ALA A 204 7.62 -14.34 -18.01
C ALA A 204 7.94 -13.10 -17.16
N ASP A 205 8.93 -12.31 -17.58
CA ASP A 205 9.23 -11.01 -16.97
C ASP A 205 8.27 -9.95 -17.52
N ILE A 206 7.24 -9.62 -16.75
CA ILE A 206 6.26 -8.58 -17.11
C ILE A 206 6.62 -7.21 -16.51
N GLY A 207 7.74 -7.14 -15.78
CA GLY A 207 8.14 -6.01 -14.95
C GLY A 207 7.35 -5.88 -13.65
N PRO A 208 7.86 -5.09 -12.69
CA PRO A 208 7.16 -4.79 -11.45
C PRO A 208 5.93 -3.92 -11.72
N PHE A 209 4.89 -4.11 -10.91
CA PHE A 209 3.61 -3.41 -11.09
C PHE A 209 2.95 -3.03 -9.77
N VAL A 210 2.18 -1.94 -9.79
CA VAL A 210 1.25 -1.64 -8.68
C VAL A 210 0.03 -2.52 -8.84
N GLY A 211 -0.32 -3.29 -7.81
CA GLY A 211 -1.50 -4.14 -7.82
C GLY A 211 -2.73 -3.43 -7.25
N GLY A 212 -3.92 -3.83 -7.68
CA GLY A 212 -5.21 -3.29 -7.24
C GLY A 212 -6.27 -4.37 -7.05
N LEU A 213 -7.12 -4.21 -6.04
CA LEU A 213 -8.26 -5.10 -5.77
C LEU A 213 -9.39 -4.33 -5.10
N MET A 214 -10.56 -4.33 -5.73
CA MET A 214 -11.78 -3.81 -5.11
C MET A 214 -12.19 -4.65 -3.90
N LYS A 215 -12.59 -3.97 -2.83
CA LYS A 215 -12.92 -4.55 -1.52
C LYS A 215 -14.18 -3.96 -0.89
N GLU A 216 -14.96 -3.21 -1.67
CA GLU A 216 -16.10 -2.41 -1.17
C GLU A 216 -17.26 -3.23 -0.57
N THR A 217 -17.33 -4.53 -0.87
CA THR A 217 -18.41 -5.43 -0.44
C THR A 217 -18.00 -6.39 0.70
N ASP A 218 -16.90 -6.14 1.42
CA ASP A 218 -16.55 -7.00 2.55
C ASP A 218 -17.61 -6.89 3.65
N LYS A 219 -18.28 -8.00 3.95
CA LYS A 219 -19.39 -8.05 4.91
C LYS A 219 -19.03 -7.61 6.33
N ARG A 220 -17.75 -7.66 6.71
CA ARG A 220 -17.27 -7.22 8.03
C ARG A 220 -17.15 -5.70 8.12
N ALA A 221 -16.93 -5.06 6.98
CA ALA A 221 -16.64 -3.64 6.86
C ALA A 221 -16.94 -3.16 5.43
N PRO A 222 -18.21 -2.98 5.05
CA PRO A 222 -18.56 -2.51 3.71
C PRO A 222 -18.31 -1.00 3.59
N TYR A 223 -17.10 -0.64 3.18
CA TYR A 223 -16.69 0.73 2.87
C TYR A 223 -16.76 0.94 1.34
N PRO A 224 -17.64 1.80 0.81
CA PRO A 224 -17.75 2.07 -0.62
C PRO A 224 -16.43 2.55 -1.22
N ASP A 225 -16.20 2.23 -2.50
CA ASP A 225 -14.99 2.68 -3.22
C ASP A 225 -13.67 2.24 -2.55
N THR A 226 -13.72 1.18 -1.71
CA THR A 226 -12.52 0.61 -1.12
C THR A 226 -11.74 -0.19 -2.14
N ILE A 227 -10.48 0.19 -2.31
CA ILE A 227 -9.53 -0.51 -3.16
C ILE A 227 -8.28 -0.74 -2.33
N TRP A 228 -7.78 -1.98 -2.34
CA TRP A 228 -6.50 -2.31 -1.76
C TRP A 228 -5.44 -2.35 -2.84
N PHE A 229 -4.28 -1.79 -2.51
CA PHE A 229 -3.17 -1.68 -3.42
C PHE A 229 -1.93 -2.39 -2.88
N SER A 230 -1.08 -2.82 -3.80
CA SER A 230 0.20 -3.44 -3.48
C SER A 230 1.34 -2.75 -4.21
N PHE A 231 2.34 -2.31 -3.45
CA PHE A 231 3.54 -1.63 -3.92
C PHE A 231 4.72 -2.58 -3.73
N PRO A 232 5.25 -3.18 -4.82
CA PRO A 232 6.30 -4.16 -4.70
C PRO A 232 7.64 -3.51 -4.34
N SER A 233 8.52 -4.30 -3.72
CA SER A 233 9.94 -4.01 -3.73
C SER A 233 10.55 -4.41 -5.07
N SER A 234 11.75 -3.91 -5.40
CA SER A 234 12.53 -4.45 -6.53
C SER A 234 12.84 -5.95 -6.37
N CYS A 235 12.74 -6.48 -5.15
CA CYS A 235 13.03 -7.86 -4.80
C CYS A 235 11.84 -8.48 -4.07
N PRO A 236 10.71 -8.71 -4.75
CA PRO A 236 9.43 -9.01 -4.10
C PRO A 236 9.41 -10.37 -3.39
N THR A 237 10.43 -11.22 -3.60
CA THR A 237 10.60 -12.51 -2.89
C THR A 237 11.51 -12.42 -1.65
N LEU A 238 12.09 -11.25 -1.36
CA LEU A 238 13.00 -11.00 -0.24
C LEU A 238 12.39 -10.00 0.73
N GLY A 239 12.37 -10.34 2.02
CA GLY A 239 11.83 -9.50 3.08
C GLY A 239 12.78 -8.37 3.47
N TRP A 240 12.34 -7.45 4.34
CA TRP A 240 13.13 -6.29 4.77
C TRP A 240 14.44 -6.64 5.49
N LYS A 241 14.53 -7.85 6.08
CA LYS A 241 15.73 -8.31 6.78
C LYS A 241 16.73 -9.05 5.89
N ASP A 242 16.34 -9.39 4.67
CA ASP A 242 17.20 -10.10 3.73
C ASP A 242 18.12 -9.10 3.02
N ASP A 243 19.32 -9.54 2.62
CA ASP A 243 20.20 -8.72 1.79
C ASP A 243 19.65 -8.64 0.36
N LYS A 244 19.19 -7.45 -0.03
CA LYS A 244 18.61 -7.18 -1.36
C LYS A 244 19.62 -6.63 -2.37
N ALA A 245 20.89 -6.39 -1.99
CA ALA A 245 21.82 -5.63 -2.83
C ALA A 245 22.07 -6.29 -4.20
N GLU A 246 22.31 -7.61 -4.23
CA GLU A 246 22.56 -8.34 -5.48
C GLU A 246 21.29 -8.47 -6.33
N CYS A 247 20.14 -8.66 -5.69
CA CYS A 247 18.86 -8.74 -6.38
C CYS A 247 18.49 -7.39 -7.01
N ARG A 248 18.59 -6.26 -6.27
CA ARG A 248 18.28 -4.92 -6.78
C ARG A 248 19.15 -4.51 -7.98
N LYS A 249 20.37 -5.03 -8.10
CA LYS A 249 21.23 -4.83 -9.29
C LYS A 249 20.73 -5.54 -10.55
N LYS A 250 20.01 -6.64 -10.39
CA LYS A 250 19.51 -7.50 -11.48
C LYS A 250 18.03 -7.24 -11.80
N SER A 251 17.30 -6.66 -10.86
CA SER A 251 15.88 -6.37 -10.99
C SER A 251 15.63 -4.99 -11.57
N HIS A 252 14.41 -4.81 -12.07
CA HIS A 252 13.91 -3.50 -12.46
C HIS A 252 13.85 -2.57 -11.24
N ARG A 253 14.17 -1.29 -11.45
CA ARG A 253 13.95 -0.28 -10.42
C ARG A 253 12.45 -0.04 -10.30
N VAL A 254 11.89 -0.18 -9.10
CA VAL A 254 10.45 0.03 -8.87
C VAL A 254 10.17 1.47 -8.48
N LEU A 255 10.82 1.94 -7.42
CA LEU A 255 10.65 3.29 -6.91
C LEU A 255 11.52 4.28 -7.70
N CYS A 256 10.89 5.31 -8.25
CA CYS A 256 11.61 6.43 -8.86
C CYS A 256 12.33 7.25 -7.80
N ALA A 257 13.40 7.94 -8.20
CA ALA A 257 13.95 8.99 -7.36
C ALA A 257 12.86 10.03 -7.02
N ASP A 258 12.95 10.68 -5.86
CA ASP A 258 11.93 11.59 -5.30
C ASP A 258 11.41 12.66 -6.30
N ASN A 259 12.28 13.18 -7.15
CA ASN A 259 11.93 14.21 -8.14
C ASN A 259 11.77 13.67 -9.57
N GLU A 260 11.72 12.35 -9.74
CA GLU A 260 11.58 11.68 -11.04
C GLU A 260 10.17 11.12 -11.18
N GLN A 261 9.49 11.46 -12.28
CA GLN A 261 8.16 10.92 -12.59
C GLN A 261 8.29 9.49 -13.13
N PRO A 262 7.36 8.59 -12.76
CA PRO A 262 7.33 7.25 -13.34
C PRO A 262 7.00 7.32 -14.82
N ASP A 263 7.54 6.37 -15.58
CA ASP A 263 7.26 6.18 -17.01
C ASP A 263 6.88 4.72 -17.32
N GLY A 264 6.83 3.85 -16.31
CA GLY A 264 6.56 2.41 -16.46
C GLY A 264 7.72 1.64 -17.09
N VAL A 265 8.89 2.28 -17.27
CA VAL A 265 10.08 1.69 -17.89
C VAL A 265 11.30 1.79 -16.96
N LYS A 266 11.67 3.02 -16.56
CA LYS A 266 12.78 3.29 -15.63
C LYS A 266 12.38 3.08 -14.18
N CYS A 267 11.11 3.31 -13.88
CA CYS A 267 10.50 3.11 -12.58
C CYS A 267 8.98 3.18 -12.69
N ILE A 268 8.32 2.62 -11.70
CA ILE A 268 6.88 2.35 -11.70
C ILE A 268 6.12 3.40 -10.92
N PHE A 269 6.67 3.85 -9.79
CA PHE A 269 6.01 4.85 -8.97
C PHE A 269 6.98 5.76 -8.23
N ASN A 270 6.50 6.94 -7.87
CA ASN A 270 7.07 7.78 -6.82
C ASN A 270 5.96 8.12 -5.82
N PHE A 271 6.33 8.70 -4.68
CA PHE A 271 5.32 9.16 -3.74
C PHE A 271 5.82 10.34 -2.89
N LYS A 272 4.89 10.97 -2.19
CA LYS A 272 5.14 11.89 -1.09
C LYS A 272 4.22 11.54 0.05
N ILE A 273 4.73 11.49 1.28
CA ILE A 273 3.87 11.44 2.46
C ILE A 273 3.37 12.87 2.70
N LEU A 274 2.05 13.05 2.68
CA LEU A 274 1.38 14.34 2.85
C LEU A 274 1.23 14.71 4.33
N GLY A 275 1.07 13.72 5.19
CA GLY A 275 0.87 13.86 6.62
C GLY A 275 0.20 12.61 7.19
N TYR A 276 -0.24 12.67 8.44
CA TYR A 276 -0.85 11.53 9.11
C TYR A 276 -1.79 11.94 10.24
N LEU A 277 -2.65 11.01 10.67
CA LEU A 277 -3.52 11.14 11.84
C LEU A 277 -3.14 10.11 12.89
N GLY A 278 -3.22 10.50 14.16
CA GLY A 278 -3.22 9.56 15.29
C GLY A 278 -4.55 8.82 15.37
N LEU A 279 -4.53 7.50 15.41
CA LEU A 279 -5.76 6.69 15.47
C LEU A 279 -6.53 6.90 16.77
N ASP A 280 -5.85 7.01 17.90
CA ASP A 280 -6.52 7.17 19.19
C ASP A 280 -7.26 8.52 19.29
N ASP A 281 -6.67 9.56 18.69
CA ASP A 281 -7.31 10.88 18.55
C ASP A 281 -8.53 10.79 17.63
N LEU A 282 -8.38 10.17 16.45
CA LEU A 282 -9.43 10.03 15.45
C LEU A 282 -10.67 9.28 16.00
N VAL A 283 -10.44 8.16 16.69
CA VAL A 283 -11.53 7.32 17.22
C VAL A 283 -12.07 7.83 18.56
N GLY A 284 -11.39 8.80 19.18
CA GLY A 284 -11.85 9.49 20.38
C GLY A 284 -11.36 8.92 21.71
N ILE A 285 -10.39 8.00 21.69
CA ILE A 285 -9.81 7.40 22.91
C ILE A 285 -9.03 8.45 23.73
N THR A 286 -8.21 9.25 23.04
CA THR A 286 -7.37 10.29 23.67
C THR A 286 -8.02 11.67 23.67
N ALA A 287 -9.14 11.83 22.97
CA ALA A 287 -9.75 13.13 22.68
C ALA A 287 -10.16 13.96 23.91
N ASN A 288 -10.54 13.30 25.01
CA ASN A 288 -10.96 13.98 26.25
C ASN A 288 -9.85 14.03 27.33
N GLY A 289 -8.66 13.52 27.02
CA GLY A 289 -7.52 13.47 27.94
C GLY A 289 -7.62 12.43 29.08
N THR A 290 -8.67 11.60 29.12
CA THR A 290 -8.83 10.55 30.14
C THR A 290 -7.78 9.46 29.99
N TYR A 291 -7.46 9.11 28.75
CA TYR A 291 -6.45 8.11 28.39
C TYR A 291 -5.42 8.76 27.48
N LYS A 292 -4.15 8.35 27.62
CA LYS A 292 -3.05 8.82 26.76
C LYS A 292 -2.82 7.93 25.54
N SER A 293 -3.42 6.74 25.53
CA SER A 293 -3.29 5.77 24.45
C SER A 293 -4.38 4.69 24.52
N TYR A 294 -4.57 3.97 23.43
CA TYR A 294 -5.37 2.75 23.39
C TYR A 294 -4.95 1.72 24.44
N LYS A 295 -3.64 1.59 24.69
CA LYS A 295 -3.11 0.65 25.68
C LYS A 295 -3.65 0.97 27.08
N GLU A 296 -3.61 2.23 27.49
CA GLU A 296 -4.14 2.68 28.78
C GLU A 296 -5.67 2.50 28.87
N PHE A 297 -6.38 2.86 27.79
CA PHE A 297 -7.84 2.65 27.67
C PHE A 297 -8.22 1.18 27.86
N CYS A 298 -7.50 0.26 27.22
CA CYS A 298 -7.74 -1.17 27.32
C CYS A 298 -7.31 -1.76 28.67
N GLU A 299 -6.17 -1.33 29.23
CA GLU A 299 -5.69 -1.78 30.54
C GLU A 299 -6.64 -1.36 31.68
N ALA A 300 -7.38 -0.26 31.50
CA ALA A 300 -8.47 0.15 32.39
C ALA A 300 -9.75 -0.70 32.26
N GLY A 301 -9.77 -1.69 31.36
CA GLY A 301 -10.88 -2.63 31.17
C GLY A 301 -11.90 -2.23 30.11
N ASN A 302 -11.65 -1.17 29.34
CA ASN A 302 -12.55 -0.76 28.25
C ASN A 302 -12.28 -1.54 26.96
N VAL A 303 -13.29 -1.63 26.09
CA VAL A 303 -13.22 -2.32 24.80
C VAL A 303 -13.41 -1.33 23.66
N GLU A 304 -12.48 -1.31 22.71
CA GLU A 304 -12.63 -0.48 21.50
C GLU A 304 -13.65 -1.10 20.56
N PHE A 305 -13.50 -2.41 20.29
CA PHE A 305 -14.36 -3.17 19.41
C PHE A 305 -14.25 -4.66 19.70
N SER A 306 -15.39 -5.37 19.75
CA SER A 306 -15.46 -6.81 19.92
C SER A 306 -16.61 -7.40 19.11
N THR A 307 -16.41 -8.62 18.60
CA THR A 307 -17.47 -9.41 17.98
C THR A 307 -17.65 -10.76 18.65
N ASP A 308 -18.85 -11.32 18.53
CA ASP A 308 -19.10 -12.71 18.85
C ASP A 308 -18.39 -13.60 17.81
N LYS A 309 -17.50 -14.48 18.28
CA LYS A 309 -16.65 -15.32 17.42
C LYS A 309 -17.43 -16.28 16.51
N THR A 310 -18.69 -16.58 16.85
CA THR A 310 -19.51 -17.55 16.12
C THR A 310 -20.32 -16.87 15.02
N THR A 311 -20.92 -15.73 15.34
CA THR A 311 -21.86 -15.01 14.47
C THR A 311 -21.19 -13.85 13.72
N GLY A 312 -20.08 -13.32 14.24
CA GLY A 312 -19.44 -12.11 13.74
C GLY A 312 -20.19 -10.81 14.08
N ASN A 313 -21.23 -10.89 14.91
CA ASN A 313 -21.99 -9.72 15.34
C ASN A 313 -21.24 -8.93 16.39
N VAL A 314 -21.34 -7.60 16.35
CA VAL A 314 -20.73 -6.73 17.37
C VAL A 314 -21.35 -6.98 18.74
N THR A 315 -20.49 -7.19 19.74
CA THR A 315 -20.88 -7.33 21.14
C THR A 315 -20.64 -6.06 21.93
N GLU A 316 -19.56 -5.34 21.63
CA GLU A 316 -19.20 -4.08 22.28
C GLU A 316 -18.35 -3.22 21.33
N SER A 317 -18.57 -1.91 21.32
CA SER A 317 -17.81 -0.97 20.50
C SER A 317 -17.92 0.45 21.05
N ILE A 318 -16.84 1.23 20.93
CA ILE A 318 -16.93 2.69 21.12
C ILE A 318 -17.80 3.32 20.03
N ASP A 319 -18.29 4.54 20.30
CA ASP A 319 -19.22 5.26 19.41
C ASP A 319 -18.71 5.38 17.98
N PHE A 320 -17.40 5.56 17.79
CA PHE A 320 -16.80 5.65 16.46
C PHE A 320 -17.08 4.41 15.61
N TRP A 321 -17.16 3.21 16.19
CA TRP A 321 -17.28 1.93 15.45
C TRP A 321 -18.70 1.33 15.41
N LYS A 322 -19.73 2.04 15.91
CA LYS A 322 -21.13 1.58 15.89
C LYS A 322 -21.68 1.27 14.50
N ASP A 323 -22.44 0.19 14.34
CA ASP A 323 -22.99 -0.24 13.04
C ASP A 323 -21.92 -0.51 11.97
N PRO A 324 -20.93 -1.39 12.20
CA PRO A 324 -19.81 -1.61 11.28
C PRO A 324 -20.23 -2.22 9.94
N GLY A 325 -21.37 -2.94 9.90
CA GLY A 325 -21.96 -3.49 8.68
C GLY A 325 -22.78 -2.47 7.89
N ASN A 326 -22.95 -1.24 8.39
CA ASN A 326 -23.72 -0.20 7.72
C ASN A 326 -22.80 0.68 6.84
N THR A 327 -23.03 0.62 5.53
CA THR A 327 -22.28 1.37 4.52
C THR A 327 -22.30 2.89 4.75
N THR A 328 -23.44 3.46 5.15
CA THR A 328 -23.55 4.89 5.44
C THR A 328 -22.77 5.29 6.69
N ALA A 329 -22.80 4.48 7.74
CA ALA A 329 -21.99 4.72 8.93
C ALA A 329 -20.48 4.66 8.60
N ASN A 330 -20.08 3.72 7.75
CA ASN A 330 -18.70 3.62 7.26
C ASN A 330 -18.28 4.84 6.44
N GLN A 331 -19.14 5.33 5.54
CA GLN A 331 -18.89 6.59 4.81
C GLN A 331 -18.73 7.80 5.76
N GLN A 332 -19.54 7.87 6.82
CA GLN A 332 -19.43 8.94 7.83
C GLN A 332 -18.10 8.88 8.60
N ARG A 333 -17.57 7.68 8.87
CA ARG A 333 -16.22 7.53 9.47
C ARG A 333 -15.13 8.06 8.56
N ILE A 334 -15.23 7.79 7.26
CA ILE A 334 -14.29 8.33 6.27
C ILE A 334 -14.39 9.86 6.23
N GLN A 335 -15.61 10.41 6.23
CA GLN A 335 -15.78 11.86 6.28
C GLN A 335 -15.16 12.47 7.54
N LYS A 336 -15.38 11.85 8.71
CA LYS A 336 -14.76 12.30 9.97
C LYS A 336 -13.23 12.24 9.91
N MET A 337 -12.65 11.21 9.30
CA MET A 337 -11.21 11.11 9.09
C MET A 337 -10.68 12.22 8.18
N LEU A 338 -11.37 12.50 7.07
CA LEU A 338 -11.00 13.58 6.15
C LEU A 338 -11.12 14.95 6.83
N ASP A 339 -12.22 15.21 7.52
CA ASP A 339 -12.46 16.47 8.23
C ASP A 339 -11.41 16.69 9.32
N GLU A 340 -11.03 15.64 10.06
CA GLU A 340 -9.99 15.75 11.09
C GLU A 340 -8.62 16.05 10.48
N TYR A 341 -8.27 15.40 9.37
CA TYR A 341 -7.02 15.71 8.65
C TYR A 341 -7.00 17.15 8.14
N ASP A 342 -8.09 17.60 7.50
CA ASP A 342 -8.21 18.96 6.99
C ASP A 342 -8.16 20.00 8.12
N ASN A 343 -8.82 19.72 9.26
CA ASN A 343 -8.75 20.56 10.44
C ASN A 343 -7.33 20.63 10.99
N LEU A 344 -6.62 19.50 11.05
CA LEU A 344 -5.24 19.44 11.53
C LEU A 344 -4.31 20.26 10.63
N VAL A 345 -4.38 20.08 9.31
CA VAL A 345 -3.60 20.85 8.32
C VAL A 345 -3.90 22.35 8.41
N GLN A 346 -5.13 22.74 8.74
CA GLN A 346 -5.54 24.14 8.86
C GLN A 346 -5.29 24.75 10.24
N GLY A 347 -4.71 24.00 11.20
CA GLY A 347 -4.54 24.47 12.58
C GLY A 347 -5.86 24.68 13.33
N LYS A 348 -6.93 23.98 12.92
CA LYS A 348 -8.28 24.05 13.47
C LYS A 348 -8.67 22.80 14.26
N SER A 349 -7.85 21.74 14.21
CA SER A 349 -8.12 20.52 14.99
C SER A 349 -8.22 20.87 16.46
N LYS A 350 -9.25 20.34 17.09
CA LYS A 350 -9.47 20.46 18.54
C LYS A 350 -8.86 19.28 19.30
N ILE A 351 -8.41 18.26 18.58
CA ILE A 351 -7.95 16.98 19.12
C ILE A 351 -6.67 16.61 18.36
N ASN A 352 -5.54 17.05 18.91
CA ASN A 352 -4.21 16.68 18.45
C ASN A 352 -3.32 16.43 19.65
N THR A 353 -3.42 15.22 20.21
CA THR A 353 -2.63 14.82 21.39
C THR A 353 -1.43 13.96 21.00
N MET A 354 -1.49 13.35 19.80
CA MET A 354 -0.49 12.39 19.34
C MET A 354 0.60 13.00 18.45
N ILE A 355 0.39 14.18 17.86
CA ILE A 355 1.28 14.75 16.84
C ILE A 355 1.77 16.13 17.29
N PRO A 356 3.09 16.37 17.43
CA PRO A 356 3.60 17.69 17.77
C PRO A 356 3.24 18.77 16.72
N ASP A 357 2.85 19.97 17.16
CA ASP A 357 2.46 21.08 16.29
C ASP A 357 3.57 21.48 15.30
N ASP A 358 4.84 21.35 15.72
CA ASP A 358 6.00 21.65 14.87
C ASP A 358 6.20 20.61 13.75
N ILE A 359 5.56 19.44 13.86
CA ILE A 359 5.46 18.44 12.80
C ILE A 359 4.27 18.75 11.89
N VAL A 360 3.10 19.05 12.48
CA VAL A 360 1.85 19.36 11.74
C VAL A 360 2.03 20.50 10.74
N LYS A 361 2.84 21.52 11.06
CA LYS A 361 3.14 22.63 10.13
C LYS A 361 3.72 22.19 8.77
N ASN A 362 4.26 20.97 8.69
CA ASN A 362 4.83 20.42 7.46
C ASN A 362 3.82 19.60 6.64
N PHE A 363 2.62 19.32 7.20
CA PHE A 363 1.58 18.58 6.50
C PHE A 363 1.07 19.35 5.27
N LYS A 364 0.53 18.60 4.32
CA LYS A 364 -0.01 19.12 3.07
C LYS A 364 -1.47 18.71 2.93
N PRO A 365 -2.36 19.59 2.44
CA PRO A 365 -3.74 19.22 2.19
C PRO A 365 -3.80 18.07 1.18
N LEU A 366 -4.80 17.19 1.33
CA LEU A 366 -5.06 16.16 0.32
C LEU A 366 -5.55 16.85 -0.96
N THR A 367 -5.03 16.45 -2.12
CA THR A 367 -5.59 16.93 -3.39
C THR A 367 -6.96 16.31 -3.56
N LYS A 368 -7.99 17.13 -3.78
CA LYS A 368 -9.37 16.65 -3.88
C LYS A 368 -9.57 15.75 -5.10
N PRO A 369 -10.47 14.76 -5.04
CA PRO A 369 -10.73 13.82 -6.15
C PRO A 369 -11.03 14.50 -7.49
N GLU A 370 -11.77 15.61 -7.49
CA GLU A 370 -12.12 16.37 -8.69
C GLU A 370 -10.91 17.06 -9.34
N ASP A 371 -9.93 17.49 -8.56
CA ASP A 371 -8.72 18.13 -9.07
C ASP A 371 -7.72 17.09 -9.56
N LEU A 372 -7.62 15.96 -8.86
CA LEU A 372 -6.90 14.80 -9.36
C LEU A 372 -7.48 14.32 -10.70
N ALA A 373 -8.81 14.25 -10.83
CA ALA A 373 -9.44 13.79 -12.07
C ALA A 373 -9.17 14.71 -13.26
N LYS A 374 -9.06 16.04 -13.03
CA LYS A 374 -8.68 17.02 -14.06
C LYS A 374 -7.21 16.91 -14.45
N ASP A 375 -6.33 16.66 -13.47
CA ASP A 375 -4.88 16.52 -13.69
C ASP A 375 -4.52 15.19 -14.38
N ASN A 376 -5.33 14.15 -14.18
CA ASN A 376 -5.07 12.80 -14.64
C ASN A 376 -5.49 12.54 -16.09
N PRO A 377 -4.86 11.56 -16.77
CA PRO A 377 -5.31 11.11 -18.08
C PRO A 377 -6.70 10.48 -17.99
N GLU A 378 -7.54 10.80 -18.98
CA GLU A 378 -8.78 10.08 -19.25
C GLU A 378 -8.57 8.56 -19.30
N CYS A 379 -9.50 7.79 -18.75
CA CYS A 379 -9.34 6.35 -18.57
C CYS A 379 -9.03 5.62 -19.89
N TYR A 380 -9.66 6.00 -21.00
CA TYR A 380 -9.44 5.35 -22.30
C TYR A 380 -7.98 5.44 -22.81
N LYS A 381 -7.16 6.35 -22.27
CA LYS A 381 -5.74 6.46 -22.62
C LYS A 381 -4.88 5.36 -21.99
N ASN A 382 -5.31 4.81 -20.86
CA ASN A 382 -4.52 3.89 -20.05
C ASN A 382 -5.19 2.52 -19.84
N ALA A 383 -6.52 2.47 -19.90
CA ALA A 383 -7.35 1.29 -19.69
C ALA A 383 -7.92 0.77 -21.02
N TYR A 384 -7.51 -0.45 -21.40
CA TYR A 384 -7.96 -1.13 -22.63
C TYR A 384 -9.49 -1.18 -22.77
N GLN A 385 -10.19 -1.57 -21.70
CA GLN A 385 -11.65 -1.70 -21.71
C GLN A 385 -12.35 -0.36 -21.96
N CYS A 386 -11.77 0.75 -21.51
CA CYS A 386 -12.31 2.10 -21.63
C CYS A 386 -12.17 2.69 -23.04
N ALA A 387 -11.44 2.03 -23.94
CA ALA A 387 -11.43 2.39 -25.35
C ALA A 387 -12.76 2.10 -26.06
N SER A 388 -13.53 1.12 -25.54
CA SER A 388 -14.82 0.70 -26.12
C SER A 388 -16.02 0.99 -25.20
N LYS A 389 -15.77 1.37 -23.96
CA LYS A 389 -16.80 1.63 -22.95
C LYS A 389 -16.57 2.98 -22.27
N PRO A 390 -17.62 3.72 -21.91
CA PRO A 390 -17.45 4.92 -21.09
C PRO A 390 -16.88 4.54 -19.71
N CYS A 391 -15.93 5.34 -19.23
CA CYS A 391 -15.28 5.14 -17.94
C CYS A 391 -15.11 6.47 -17.20
N LYS A 392 -14.84 6.38 -15.89
CA LYS A 392 -14.52 7.54 -15.05
C LYS A 392 -13.40 7.24 -14.06
N ARG A 393 -12.68 8.29 -13.65
CA ARG A 393 -11.79 8.27 -12.47
C ARG A 393 -12.66 8.38 -11.21
N SER A 394 -12.39 7.56 -10.19
CA SER A 394 -13.18 7.55 -8.95
C SER A 394 -12.33 7.76 -7.70
N GLY A 395 -12.83 8.59 -6.78
CA GLY A 395 -12.27 8.80 -5.44
C GLY A 395 -10.84 9.35 -5.40
N TYR A 396 -10.22 9.32 -4.22
CA TYR A 396 -8.82 9.72 -4.04
C TYR A 396 -7.83 8.80 -4.77
N SER A 397 -8.18 7.52 -4.93
CA SER A 397 -7.35 6.55 -5.65
C SER A 397 -7.28 6.78 -7.16
N GLN A 398 -8.22 7.56 -7.73
CA GLN A 398 -8.28 7.86 -9.16
C GLN A 398 -8.36 6.61 -10.03
N PHE A 399 -8.95 5.57 -9.47
CA PHE A 399 -9.11 4.29 -10.12
C PHE A 399 -10.10 4.41 -11.29
N CYS A 400 -9.76 3.83 -12.44
CA CYS A 400 -10.65 3.79 -13.59
C CYS A 400 -11.75 2.74 -13.41
N LYS A 401 -13.00 3.21 -13.35
CA LYS A 401 -14.19 2.36 -13.32
C LYS A 401 -14.94 2.45 -14.64
N VAL A 402 -15.31 1.30 -15.19
CA VAL A 402 -16.28 1.23 -16.31
C VAL A 402 -17.63 1.70 -15.78
N CYS A 403 -18.28 2.58 -16.53
CA CYS A 403 -19.59 3.07 -16.15
C CYS A 403 -20.68 2.07 -16.51
N THR A 404 -21.51 1.74 -15.52
CA THR A 404 -22.71 0.92 -15.68
C THR A 404 -23.92 1.76 -16.11
N GLU A 405 -23.91 3.05 -15.81
CA GLU A 405 -24.97 4.00 -16.13
C GLU A 405 -24.39 5.28 -16.76
N ALA A 406 -25.22 5.97 -17.54
CA ALA A 406 -24.82 7.23 -18.17
C ALA A 406 -24.72 8.35 -17.11
N SER A 407 -23.57 9.01 -17.03
CA SER A 407 -23.37 10.21 -16.21
C SER A 407 -22.41 11.18 -16.90
N SER A 408 -22.42 12.45 -16.50
CA SER A 408 -21.51 13.47 -17.02
C SER A 408 -20.03 13.14 -16.82
N ASP A 409 -19.73 12.35 -15.80
CA ASP A 409 -18.37 12.01 -15.39
C ASP A 409 -17.83 10.79 -16.16
N CYS A 410 -18.73 10.07 -16.84
CA CYS A 410 -18.41 8.92 -17.67
C CYS A 410 -17.99 9.38 -19.06
N LYS A 411 -16.67 9.35 -19.33
CA LYS A 411 -16.10 9.78 -20.61
C LYS A 411 -15.90 8.58 -21.54
N SER A 412 -16.45 8.69 -22.75
CA SER A 412 -16.15 7.76 -23.84
C SER A 412 -14.88 8.18 -24.57
N ALA A 413 -14.17 7.19 -25.11
CA ALA A 413 -13.10 7.47 -26.06
C ALA A 413 -13.63 8.26 -27.26
N PRO A 414 -12.87 9.24 -27.80
CA PRO A 414 -13.24 9.93 -29.03
C PRO A 414 -13.46 8.97 -30.19
N SER A 415 -14.34 9.33 -31.13
CA SER A 415 -14.58 8.52 -32.33
C SER A 415 -13.27 8.25 -33.08
N GLY A 416 -13.03 6.98 -33.44
CA GLY A 416 -11.81 6.53 -34.11
C GLY A 416 -10.62 6.25 -33.18
N PHE A 417 -10.73 6.49 -31.87
CA PHE A 417 -9.68 6.07 -30.93
C PHE A 417 -9.57 4.55 -30.88
N THR A 418 -8.34 4.05 -30.88
CA THR A 418 -8.03 2.62 -30.70
C THR A 418 -6.94 2.51 -29.64
N PHE A 419 -7.17 1.66 -28.64
CA PHE A 419 -6.15 1.39 -27.64
C PHE A 419 -4.94 0.72 -28.29
N PRO A 420 -3.70 1.11 -27.95
CA PRO A 420 -2.51 0.51 -28.53
C PRO A 420 -2.44 -1.00 -28.28
N LYS A 421 -2.05 -1.76 -29.31
CA LYS A 421 -1.82 -3.19 -29.16
C LYS A 421 -0.54 -3.42 -28.37
N LEU A 422 -0.68 -3.96 -27.16
CA LEU A 422 0.46 -4.30 -26.30
C LEU A 422 0.88 -5.76 -26.52
N VAL A 423 2.15 -6.06 -26.25
CA VAL A 423 2.75 -7.39 -26.44
C VAL A 423 2.98 -8.03 -25.07
N LYS A 424 2.44 -9.22 -24.86
CA LYS A 424 2.68 -10.02 -23.66
C LYS A 424 4.14 -10.49 -23.61
N ALA A 425 4.73 -10.49 -22.42
CA ALA A 425 6.04 -11.09 -22.21
C ALA A 425 5.98 -12.61 -22.38
N VAL A 426 7.10 -13.21 -22.80
CA VAL A 426 7.20 -14.66 -23.01
C VAL A 426 8.19 -15.22 -21.99
N ALA A 427 7.81 -16.33 -21.36
CA ALA A 427 8.68 -17.06 -20.46
C ALA A 427 9.92 -17.58 -21.19
N PRO A 428 11.10 -17.62 -20.55
CA PRO A 428 12.26 -18.27 -21.12
C PRO A 428 11.94 -19.72 -21.51
N ALA A 429 12.40 -20.16 -22.69
CA ALA A 429 12.25 -21.56 -23.08
C ALA A 429 12.95 -22.43 -22.04
N THR A 430 12.22 -23.34 -21.39
CA THR A 430 12.83 -24.36 -20.53
C THR A 430 13.79 -25.15 -21.39
N SER A 431 15.09 -24.99 -21.17
CA SER A 431 16.10 -25.83 -21.78
C SER A 431 15.86 -27.25 -21.28
N SER A 432 15.16 -28.07 -22.07
CA SER A 432 15.24 -29.51 -21.92
C SER A 432 16.72 -29.84 -22.05
N SER A 433 17.35 -30.23 -20.94
CA SER A 433 18.66 -30.88 -20.97
C SER A 433 18.49 -32.23 -21.66
N GLY A 434 18.33 -32.20 -22.98
CA GLY A 434 18.59 -33.33 -23.84
C GLY A 434 20.10 -33.54 -23.77
N SER A 435 20.52 -34.42 -22.88
CA SER A 435 21.85 -35.03 -22.94
C SER A 435 21.98 -35.77 -24.26
N ALA A 436 22.30 -35.03 -25.32
CA ALA A 436 22.86 -35.59 -26.54
C ALA A 436 24.31 -35.97 -26.22
N ALA A 437 24.47 -37.14 -25.60
CA ALA A 437 25.76 -37.79 -25.50
C ALA A 437 26.27 -38.06 -26.92
N LYS A 438 27.30 -37.31 -27.32
CA LYS A 438 28.19 -37.68 -28.42
C LYS A 438 28.86 -39.00 -28.05
N GLY A 439 28.44 -40.10 -28.68
CA GLY A 439 29.13 -41.38 -28.69
C GLY A 439 29.55 -41.73 -30.11
N GLY A 440 30.85 -41.85 -30.34
CA GLY A 440 31.48 -42.04 -31.65
C GLY A 440 31.28 -43.44 -32.27
N ALA A 441 31.63 -43.49 -33.55
CA ALA A 441 31.48 -44.61 -34.48
C ALA A 441 32.31 -45.87 -34.16
N LYS A 442 31.77 -47.06 -34.50
CA LYS A 442 32.29 -48.07 -35.46
C LYS A 442 31.79 -49.48 -35.08
N GLY A 443 31.37 -50.24 -36.10
CA GLY A 443 31.23 -51.71 -36.05
C GLY A 443 30.05 -52.20 -36.88
N GLY A 444 30.31 -52.75 -38.07
CA GLY A 444 29.28 -53.20 -39.01
C GLY A 444 28.88 -54.68 -38.89
N LYS A 445 27.96 -55.08 -39.78
CA LYS A 445 27.45 -56.44 -40.12
C LYS A 445 26.59 -57.08 -39.02
N ASP A 446 25.44 -57.72 -39.27
CA ASP A 446 24.92 -58.41 -40.46
C ASP A 446 23.37 -58.59 -40.34
N SER A 447 22.70 -58.57 -41.49
CA SER A 447 21.62 -59.49 -41.92
C SER A 447 20.70 -60.18 -40.89
N LYS A 448 19.40 -59.86 -40.88
CA LYS A 448 18.33 -60.81 -41.30
C LYS A 448 16.91 -60.23 -41.25
N THR A 449 16.23 -60.48 -42.35
CA THR A 449 14.80 -60.35 -42.61
C THR A 449 14.00 -61.46 -41.94
N SER A 450 12.86 -61.11 -41.33
CA SER A 450 11.58 -61.85 -41.30
C SER A 450 10.62 -60.98 -40.49
N GLY A 451 9.56 -60.39 -41.04
CA GLY A 451 8.48 -61.06 -41.74
C GLY A 451 7.35 -61.27 -40.73
N GLY A 452 6.24 -60.52 -40.86
CA GLY A 452 5.15 -60.62 -39.88
C GLY A 452 4.08 -59.54 -40.04
N ASP A 453 3.44 -59.59 -41.19
CA ASP A 453 2.31 -58.79 -41.65
C ASP A 453 1.02 -58.97 -40.80
N LYS A 454 0.10 -58.00 -40.97
CA LYS A 454 -1.31 -57.84 -40.53
C LYS A 454 -1.46 -56.45 -39.92
N GLY A 455 -1.84 -55.40 -40.65
CA GLY A 455 -2.98 -55.33 -41.58
C GLY A 455 -4.28 -55.36 -40.75
N SER A 456 -5.20 -54.40 -40.81
CA SER A 456 -5.41 -53.30 -41.74
C SER A 456 -6.45 -52.34 -41.12
N LYS A 457 -6.31 -51.05 -41.47
CA LYS A 457 -7.35 -50.08 -41.93
C LYS A 457 -8.68 -50.04 -41.15
N SER A 458 -9.23 -48.88 -40.78
CA SER A 458 -9.61 -47.77 -41.68
C SER A 458 -10.35 -46.73 -40.84
N GLY A 459 -10.37 -45.46 -41.27
CA GLY A 459 -11.48 -44.57 -40.92
C GLY A 459 -11.12 -43.12 -40.70
N SER A 460 -10.76 -42.41 -41.77
CA SER A 460 -10.86 -40.95 -41.78
C SER A 460 -12.33 -40.51 -41.76
N LYS A 461 -12.70 -39.53 -40.94
CA LYS A 461 -13.46 -38.34 -41.37
C LYS A 461 -13.64 -37.27 -40.28
N LYS A 462 -13.52 -36.05 -40.79
CA LYS A 462 -13.73 -34.68 -40.29
C LYS A 462 -14.83 -34.41 -39.25
N SER A 463 -14.57 -33.27 -38.57
CA SER A 463 -15.47 -32.19 -38.10
C SER A 463 -16.31 -32.41 -36.85
N SER A 464 -16.02 -31.63 -35.79
CA SER A 464 -16.84 -30.49 -35.33
C SER A 464 -16.28 -29.92 -34.01
N ALA A 465 -16.52 -28.63 -33.76
CA ALA A 465 -15.99 -27.83 -32.66
C ALA A 465 -16.41 -28.33 -31.26
N PRO A 466 -15.65 -28.03 -30.18
CA PRO A 466 -16.16 -28.20 -28.83
C PRO A 466 -16.84 -26.91 -28.34
N HIS A 467 -18.02 -27.12 -27.77
CA HIS A 467 -18.76 -26.16 -26.95
C HIS A 467 -17.95 -25.72 -25.72
N ALA A 468 -18.17 -24.46 -25.35
CA ALA A 468 -17.73 -23.89 -24.08
C ALA A 468 -18.39 -24.61 -22.89
N PRO A 469 -17.65 -24.95 -21.83
CA PRO A 469 -18.25 -25.32 -20.57
C PRO A 469 -18.50 -24.05 -19.74
N THR A 470 -19.78 -23.82 -19.46
CA THR A 470 -20.27 -22.95 -18.40
C THR A 470 -19.68 -23.42 -17.06
N MET A 471 -18.83 -22.59 -16.41
CA MET A 471 -18.39 -22.86 -15.05
C MET A 471 -19.42 -22.33 -14.05
N THR A 472 -20.08 -23.25 -13.38
CA THR A 472 -20.84 -23.04 -12.15
C THR A 472 -19.88 -22.80 -10.98
N LEU A 473 -20.13 -21.75 -10.20
CA LEU A 473 -19.48 -21.48 -8.91
C LEU A 473 -19.76 -22.63 -7.91
N PRO A 474 -18.73 -23.18 -7.24
CA PRO A 474 -18.92 -23.77 -5.93
C PRO A 474 -18.56 -22.77 -4.83
N ALA A 475 -19.34 -22.84 -3.76
CA ALA A 475 -19.22 -22.09 -2.52
C ALA A 475 -17.80 -22.11 -1.93
N LEU A 476 -17.33 -20.93 -1.53
CA LEU A 476 -16.05 -20.78 -0.83
C LEU A 476 -16.22 -21.12 0.66
N CYS A 477 -15.63 -22.25 1.02
CA CYS A 477 -15.28 -22.63 2.39
C CYS A 477 -14.38 -21.57 3.04
N ALA A 478 -14.57 -21.39 4.34
CA ALA A 478 -13.72 -20.58 5.21
C ALA A 478 -12.24 -21.02 5.09
N ILE A 479 -11.38 -20.08 4.71
CA ILE A 479 -9.93 -20.23 4.81
C ILE A 479 -9.53 -19.73 6.20
N LEU A 480 -9.24 -20.68 7.09
CA LEU A 480 -8.48 -20.45 8.32
C LEU A 480 -7.03 -20.16 7.92
N VAL A 481 -6.60 -18.91 8.05
CA VAL A 481 -5.18 -18.55 7.95
C VAL A 481 -4.53 -18.87 9.30
N SER A 482 -3.75 -19.94 9.35
CA SER A 482 -2.85 -20.24 10.46
C SER A 482 -1.68 -19.26 10.43
N VAL A 483 -1.70 -18.27 11.32
CA VAL A 483 -0.59 -17.33 11.53
C VAL A 483 0.41 -17.96 12.51
N LEU A 484 1.53 -18.47 12.00
CA LEU A 484 2.74 -18.71 12.79
C LEU A 484 3.66 -17.50 12.62
N ILE A 485 3.64 -16.58 13.59
CA ILE A 485 4.61 -15.49 13.70
C ILE A 485 5.71 -15.92 14.66
N SER A 486 6.94 -15.98 14.14
CA SER A 486 8.15 -16.11 14.93
C SER A 486 8.49 -14.76 15.58
N PHE A 487 8.47 -14.71 16.92
CA PHE A 487 8.82 -13.53 17.70
C PHE A 487 10.31 -13.23 17.62
N GLY A 488 10.67 -12.00 17.22
CA GLY A 488 11.94 -11.38 17.56
C GLY A 488 11.68 -10.30 18.61
N ARG A 489 12.07 -10.58 19.86
CA ARG A 489 12.11 -9.62 20.97
C ARG A 489 13.04 -8.44 20.64
N GLN A 490 12.72 -7.29 21.22
CA GLN A 490 13.59 -6.11 21.36
C GLN A 490 14.98 -6.47 21.89
#